data_AF-A0A976EDI7-F1
#
_entry.id   AF-A0A976EDI7-F1
#
_cell.length_a   1.000
_cell.length_b   1.000
_cell.length_c   1.000
_cell.angle_alpha   90.00
_cell.angle_beta   90.00
_cell.angle_gamma   90.00
#
_symmetry.space_group_name_H-M   'P 1'
#
loop_
_entity.id
_entity.type
_entity.pdbx_description
1 polymer ?
#
loop_
_entity_poly.entity_id
_entity_poly.type
_entity_poly.pdbx_seq_one_letter_code
_entity_poly.pdbx_strand_id
1 'polypeptide(L)'
;MKSLNTYSRAIALFFSTVSAAMSFAACVTDSGPAGNPGTFTLNAAGDVYTYSGNGLQYARCEFGTSGPGCATGTSIAFNWQDALKAAVNARDGGFSDWRVPNMQEMAALIEPRCSNPSLSSEFPLSPGGFTTFWTSTTVAGGANVAWYGDLATGEILRLFKTTTTGLRLVRGGITPGATADTNPALPLTLAASTPTTASGAAFNVVVSSPFAMPTAANVLLVVAGPTGSIGGTTNCTIAAAATSCMVTGAQLTGPAGAYTLSGLTTGGGADGARVVTNALVSILPAAAATLTPPATVVQVTPFDVVLTLPAAVSSDTTVTLSRVSGPAGTFV
;
A
#
# COMPACT_ATOMS: atom_id res chain seq x y z
N MET A 1 66.33 -56.15 -21.79
CA MET A 1 65.53 -55.21 -22.59
C MET A 1 64.24 -54.89 -21.83
N LYS A 2 64.09 -53.62 -21.42
CA LYS A 2 62.87 -52.80 -21.21
C LYS A 2 61.63 -53.50 -20.62
N SER A 3 61.18 -53.07 -19.42
CA SER A 3 60.01 -52.16 -19.23
C SER A 3 58.72 -52.95 -18.93
N LEU A 4 57.82 -52.64 -17.99
CA LEU A 4 57.57 -51.50 -17.10
C LEU A 4 56.62 -51.99 -15.97
N ASN A 5 56.67 -51.33 -14.81
CA ASN A 5 55.75 -51.47 -13.68
C ASN A 5 54.25 -51.31 -14.06
N THR A 6 53.41 -52.28 -13.69
CA THR A 6 51.95 -52.10 -13.70
C THR A 6 51.51 -51.53 -12.35
N TYR A 7 51.53 -50.20 -12.24
CA TYR A 7 50.91 -49.48 -11.13
C TYR A 7 49.39 -49.60 -11.23
N SER A 8 48.79 -50.24 -10.22
CA SER A 8 47.37 -50.15 -9.91
C SER A 8 47.01 -48.69 -9.63
N ARG A 9 46.31 -48.03 -10.56
CA ARG A 9 45.80 -46.67 -10.39
C ARG A 9 44.29 -46.68 -10.55
N ALA A 10 43.62 -46.41 -9.43
CA ALA A 10 42.19 -46.15 -9.34
C ALA A 10 41.80 -45.04 -10.32
N ILE A 11 40.92 -45.36 -11.27
CA ILE A 11 40.23 -44.35 -12.08
C ILE A 11 38.93 -44.05 -11.33
N ALA A 12 38.99 -43.06 -10.44
CA ALA A 12 37.79 -42.41 -9.93
C ALA A 12 37.24 -41.51 -11.06
N LEU A 13 36.17 -41.97 -11.71
CA LEU A 13 35.37 -41.16 -12.62
C LEU A 13 34.70 -40.06 -11.80
N PHE A 14 35.33 -38.88 -11.74
CA PHE A 14 34.66 -37.65 -11.34
C PHE A 14 33.60 -37.35 -12.41
N PHE A 15 32.35 -37.74 -12.14
CA PHE A 15 31.20 -37.12 -12.79
C PHE A 15 31.17 -35.66 -12.33
N SER A 16 31.85 -34.79 -13.09
CA SER A 16 31.61 -33.36 -13.02
C SER A 16 30.17 -33.15 -13.50
N THR A 17 29.24 -33.05 -12.56
CA THR A 17 27.93 -32.47 -12.84
C THR A 17 28.21 -31.02 -13.23
N VAL A 18 28.22 -30.75 -14.52
CA VAL A 18 28.03 -29.40 -15.01
C VAL A 18 26.65 -28.99 -14.51
N SER A 19 26.60 -28.26 -13.40
CA SER A 19 25.42 -27.48 -13.05
C SER A 19 25.21 -26.52 -14.19
N ALA A 20 24.29 -26.87 -15.10
CA ALA A 20 23.67 -25.88 -15.95
C ALA A 20 22.93 -24.94 -15.00
N ALA A 21 23.59 -23.84 -14.64
CA ALA A 21 22.86 -22.68 -14.14
C ALA A 21 21.92 -22.27 -15.27
N MET A 22 20.67 -22.72 -15.19
CA MET A 22 19.61 -22.18 -16.02
C MET A 22 19.46 -20.72 -15.61
N SER A 23 20.11 -19.85 -16.36
CA SER A 23 19.87 -18.42 -16.31
C SER A 23 18.44 -18.15 -16.76
N PHE A 24 17.58 -17.72 -15.85
CA PHE A 24 16.30 -17.11 -16.16
C PHE A 24 16.42 -15.60 -15.91
N ALA A 25 16.16 -14.82 -16.97
CA ALA A 25 15.74 -13.40 -17.01
C ALA A 25 16.39 -12.34 -16.09
N ALA A 26 16.80 -11.23 -16.71
CA ALA A 26 17.43 -10.05 -16.10
C ALA A 26 16.47 -9.28 -15.17
N CYS A 27 16.41 -9.68 -13.90
CA CYS A 27 15.81 -8.88 -12.84
C CYS A 27 16.89 -7.94 -12.26
N VAL A 28 16.60 -6.65 -12.11
CA VAL A 28 17.48 -5.70 -11.39
C VAL A 28 17.13 -5.78 -9.90
N THR A 29 17.88 -6.55 -9.13
CA THR A 29 17.47 -7.13 -7.82
C THR A 29 17.64 -6.29 -6.56
N ASP A 30 17.60 -4.95 -6.62
CA ASP A 30 17.90 -4.15 -5.41
C ASP A 30 16.67 -3.64 -4.64
N SER A 31 15.45 -4.02 -5.03
CA SER A 31 14.22 -3.69 -4.31
C SER A 31 13.06 -4.50 -4.88
N GLY A 32 12.13 -4.99 -4.04
CA GLY A 32 10.89 -5.64 -4.48
C GLY A 32 10.05 -4.79 -5.45
N PRO A 33 8.92 -5.30 -5.97
CA PRO A 33 8.25 -4.76 -7.14
C PRO A 33 8.02 -3.26 -7.08
N ALA A 34 8.49 -2.56 -8.11
CA ALA A 34 8.46 -1.10 -8.21
C ALA A 34 7.04 -0.51 -8.16
N GLY A 35 6.00 -1.34 -8.30
CA GLY A 35 4.60 -0.97 -8.17
C GLY A 35 3.91 -1.37 -6.86
N ASN A 36 4.57 -2.11 -5.95
CA ASN A 36 3.95 -2.56 -4.70
C ASN A 36 5.00 -2.81 -3.60
N PRO A 37 5.31 -1.81 -2.73
CA PRO A 37 6.32 -1.93 -1.69
C PRO A 37 5.87 -2.94 -0.62
N GLY A 38 6.30 -4.19 -0.79
CA GLY A 38 6.03 -5.27 0.16
C GLY A 38 6.83 -6.52 -0.20
N THR A 39 6.88 -7.46 0.74
CA THR A 39 7.65 -8.70 0.63
C THR A 39 6.71 -9.90 0.64
N PHE A 40 7.07 -10.95 -0.10
CA PHE A 40 6.41 -12.25 0.00
C PHE A 40 7.17 -13.13 0.98
N THR A 41 6.49 -13.61 2.01
CA THR A 41 7.09 -14.52 3.00
C THR A 41 6.51 -15.92 2.81
N LEU A 42 7.38 -16.89 2.57
CA LEU A 42 6.99 -18.29 2.41
C LEU A 42 6.64 -18.92 3.76
N ASN A 43 5.58 -19.73 3.81
CA ASN A 43 5.22 -20.52 4.98
C ASN A 43 6.24 -21.66 5.25
N ALA A 44 6.17 -22.26 6.44
CA ALA A 44 7.08 -23.34 6.84
C ALA A 44 6.99 -24.59 5.96
N ALA A 45 5.81 -24.85 5.36
CA ALA A 45 5.59 -25.98 4.46
C ALA A 45 6.13 -25.73 3.03
N GLY A 46 6.43 -24.48 2.67
CA GLY A 46 7.13 -24.16 1.43
C GLY A 46 6.21 -24.07 0.20
N ASP A 47 4.92 -23.86 0.39
CA ASP A 47 3.86 -23.99 -0.60
C ASP A 47 2.93 -22.76 -0.68
N VAL A 48 2.97 -21.85 0.30
CA VAL A 48 2.13 -20.63 0.31
C VAL A 48 2.94 -19.39 0.69
N TYR A 49 2.86 -18.35 -0.15
CA TYR A 49 3.41 -17.02 0.13
C TYR A 49 2.38 -16.12 0.80
N THR A 50 2.78 -15.34 1.79
CA THR A 50 1.98 -14.24 2.36
C THR A 50 2.57 -12.91 1.94
N TYR A 51 1.74 -12.02 1.39
CA TYR A 51 2.14 -10.69 0.96
C TYR A 51 2.00 -9.67 2.10
N SER A 52 3.08 -8.94 2.41
CA SER A 52 3.10 -8.01 3.56
C SER A 52 2.21 -6.77 3.40
N GLY A 53 1.90 -6.35 2.17
CA GLY A 53 1.16 -5.10 1.93
C GLY A 53 -0.34 -5.19 2.22
N ASN A 54 -0.95 -6.37 2.11
CA ASN A 54 -2.39 -6.56 2.31
C ASN A 54 -2.76 -7.88 3.02
N GLY A 55 -1.77 -8.71 3.38
CA GLY A 55 -2.00 -10.00 4.03
C GLY A 55 -2.60 -11.08 3.13
N LEU A 56 -2.74 -10.84 1.83
CA LEU A 56 -3.17 -11.87 0.88
C LEU A 56 -2.13 -12.97 0.80
N GLN A 57 -2.61 -14.19 0.56
CA GLN A 57 -1.75 -15.33 0.40
C GLN A 57 -1.91 -15.95 -0.97
N TYR A 58 -0.80 -16.37 -1.56
CA TYR A 58 -0.74 -16.91 -2.90
C TYR A 58 -0.19 -18.33 -2.86
N ALA A 59 -0.76 -19.21 -3.66
CA ALA A 59 -0.12 -20.49 -3.92
C ALA A 59 1.25 -20.24 -4.55
N ARG A 60 2.28 -20.96 -4.07
CA ARG A 60 3.64 -20.84 -4.61
C ARG A 60 3.67 -21.16 -6.10
N CYS A 61 2.94 -22.21 -6.47
CA CYS A 61 2.98 -22.80 -7.78
C CYS A 61 1.73 -22.50 -8.61
N GLU A 62 1.88 -22.66 -9.91
CA GLU A 62 0.77 -22.66 -10.85
C GLU A 62 -0.11 -23.87 -10.58
N PHE A 63 -1.41 -23.72 -10.84
CA PHE A 63 -2.38 -24.78 -10.62
C PHE A 63 -1.97 -26.05 -11.38
N GLY A 64 -1.90 -27.16 -10.64
CA GLY A 64 -1.46 -28.47 -11.15
C GLY A 64 0.02 -28.78 -10.96
N THR A 65 0.80 -27.85 -10.38
CA THR A 65 2.22 -28.04 -10.08
C THR A 65 2.54 -27.84 -8.60
N SER A 66 3.62 -28.44 -8.12
CA SER A 66 4.05 -28.38 -6.72
C SER A 66 5.55 -28.59 -6.54
N GLY A 67 6.00 -28.44 -5.29
CA GLY A 67 7.38 -28.67 -4.87
C GLY A 67 8.30 -27.44 -5.05
N PRO A 68 9.56 -27.55 -4.60
CA PRO A 68 10.55 -26.48 -4.71
C PRO A 68 10.84 -26.21 -6.19
N GLY A 69 10.34 -25.08 -6.73
CA GLY A 69 10.48 -24.73 -8.13
C GLY A 69 9.31 -25.15 -9.04
N CYS A 70 8.21 -25.66 -8.48
CA CYS A 70 7.00 -26.01 -9.24
C CYS A 70 7.24 -27.00 -10.39
N ALA A 71 8.22 -27.90 -10.21
CA ALA A 71 8.64 -28.87 -11.21
C ALA A 71 7.87 -30.21 -11.13
N THR A 72 7.12 -30.45 -10.05
CA THR A 72 6.31 -31.66 -9.90
C THR A 72 4.91 -31.41 -10.43
N GLY A 73 4.41 -32.30 -11.28
CA GLY A 73 3.07 -32.17 -11.88
C GLY A 73 3.10 -31.47 -13.24
N THR A 74 1.97 -30.92 -13.66
CA THR A 74 1.84 -30.23 -14.95
C THR A 74 0.91 -29.04 -14.80
N SER A 75 1.33 -27.89 -15.30
CA SER A 75 0.51 -26.68 -15.31
C SER A 75 -0.75 -26.91 -16.15
N ILE A 76 -1.92 -26.59 -15.60
CA ILE A 76 -3.20 -26.84 -16.26
C ILE A 76 -3.79 -25.52 -16.75
N ALA A 77 -4.20 -25.49 -18.02
CA ALA A 77 -4.92 -24.36 -18.58
C ALA A 77 -6.43 -24.58 -18.52
N PHE A 78 -7.15 -23.49 -18.22
CA PHE A 78 -8.60 -23.48 -18.12
C PHE A 78 -9.16 -22.33 -18.94
N ASN A 79 -10.39 -22.50 -19.46
CA ASN A 79 -11.19 -21.34 -19.84
C ASN A 79 -11.59 -20.55 -18.59
N TRP A 80 -12.07 -19.33 -18.76
CA TRP A 80 -12.33 -18.44 -17.62
C TRP A 80 -13.33 -19.01 -16.61
N GLN A 81 -14.41 -19.63 -17.11
CA GLN A 81 -15.46 -20.22 -16.26
C GLN A 81 -14.92 -21.40 -15.45
N ASP A 82 -14.11 -22.25 -16.08
CA ASP A 82 -13.55 -23.43 -15.44
C ASP A 82 -12.39 -23.07 -14.50
N ALA A 83 -11.66 -21.99 -14.76
CA ALA A 83 -10.65 -21.45 -13.85
C ALA A 83 -11.29 -21.04 -12.51
N LEU A 84 -12.43 -20.34 -12.56
CA LEU A 84 -13.18 -19.95 -11.36
C LEU A 84 -13.64 -21.17 -10.55
N LYS A 85 -14.17 -22.20 -11.23
CA LYS A 85 -14.58 -23.44 -10.57
C LYS A 85 -13.38 -24.21 -10.00
N ALA A 86 -12.27 -24.27 -10.74
CA ALA A 86 -11.06 -24.96 -10.31
C ALA A 86 -10.48 -24.33 -9.05
N ALA A 87 -10.46 -22.99 -8.97
CA ALA A 87 -9.96 -22.27 -7.80
C ALA A 87 -10.77 -22.57 -6.53
N VAL A 88 -12.11 -22.53 -6.59
CA VAL A 88 -12.98 -22.82 -5.42
C VAL A 88 -12.83 -24.28 -4.94
N ASN A 89 -12.56 -25.19 -5.86
CA ASN A 89 -12.33 -26.60 -5.55
C ASN A 89 -10.89 -26.92 -5.16
N ALA A 90 -9.97 -25.95 -5.23
CA ALA A 90 -8.56 -26.17 -4.94
C ALA A 90 -8.36 -26.49 -3.46
N ARG A 91 -7.43 -27.41 -3.18
CA ARG A 91 -7.02 -27.81 -1.83
C ARG A 91 -5.51 -27.72 -1.65
N ASP A 92 -4.93 -26.66 -2.19
CA ASP A 92 -3.48 -26.44 -2.17
C ASP A 92 -2.99 -25.92 -0.82
N GLY A 93 -1.78 -26.31 -0.40
CA GLY A 93 -1.16 -25.89 0.86
C GLY A 93 -2.00 -26.13 2.13
N GLY A 94 -2.95 -27.07 2.10
CA GLY A 94 -3.87 -27.34 3.22
C GLY A 94 -5.03 -26.36 3.37
N PHE A 95 -5.22 -25.44 2.42
CA PHE A 95 -6.30 -24.45 2.42
C PHE A 95 -7.39 -24.77 1.40
N SER A 96 -8.61 -24.30 1.63
CA SER A 96 -9.79 -24.59 0.81
C SER A 96 -10.56 -23.35 0.33
N ASP A 97 -10.11 -22.17 0.72
CA ASP A 97 -10.69 -20.86 0.44
C ASP A 97 -9.94 -20.13 -0.69
N TRP A 98 -9.39 -20.90 -1.63
CA TRP A 98 -8.70 -20.38 -2.80
C TRP A 98 -9.68 -19.77 -3.80
N ARG A 99 -9.21 -18.72 -4.47
CA ARG A 99 -9.93 -18.04 -5.54
C ARG A 99 -8.96 -17.60 -6.65
N VAL A 100 -9.53 -17.26 -7.80
CA VAL A 100 -8.76 -16.63 -8.89
C VAL A 100 -8.44 -15.18 -8.49
N PRO A 101 -7.18 -14.74 -8.61
CA PRO A 101 -6.81 -13.35 -8.37
C PRO A 101 -7.66 -12.40 -9.18
N ASN A 102 -8.06 -11.27 -8.61
CA ASN A 102 -8.59 -10.18 -9.40
C ASN A 102 -7.46 -9.46 -10.16
N MET A 103 -7.81 -8.51 -11.01
CA MET A 103 -6.85 -7.75 -11.82
C MET A 103 -5.74 -7.08 -11.01
N GLN A 104 -6.07 -6.49 -9.85
CA GLN A 104 -5.10 -5.78 -9.01
C GLN A 104 -4.18 -6.77 -8.27
N GLU A 105 -4.74 -7.88 -7.81
CA GLU A 105 -3.99 -8.94 -7.14
C GLU A 105 -3.04 -9.67 -8.08
N MET A 106 -3.40 -9.80 -9.36
CA MET A 106 -2.52 -10.31 -10.40
C MET A 106 -1.41 -9.29 -10.72
N ALA A 107 -1.76 -8.01 -10.83
CA ALA A 107 -0.78 -6.94 -11.05
C ALA A 107 0.28 -6.87 -9.92
N ALA A 108 -0.08 -7.25 -8.69
CA ALA A 108 0.86 -7.33 -7.57
C ALA A 108 1.92 -8.44 -7.72
N LEU A 109 1.69 -9.45 -8.58
CA LEU A 109 2.67 -10.50 -8.87
C LEU A 109 3.64 -10.09 -9.99
N ILE A 110 3.21 -9.19 -10.87
CA ILE A 110 4.00 -8.73 -12.01
C ILE A 110 5.15 -7.84 -11.49
N GLU A 111 6.36 -8.15 -11.95
CA GLU A 111 7.57 -7.37 -11.68
C GLU A 111 7.99 -6.62 -12.95
N PRO A 112 7.71 -5.30 -13.05
CA PRO A 112 8.04 -4.52 -14.24
C PRO A 112 9.54 -4.44 -14.53
N ARG A 113 10.39 -4.72 -13.53
CA ARG A 113 11.86 -4.72 -13.66
C ARG A 113 12.42 -6.05 -14.17
N CYS A 114 11.59 -7.08 -14.27
CA CYS A 114 11.93 -8.36 -14.89
C CYS A 114 11.30 -8.42 -16.28
N SER A 115 11.90 -9.19 -17.17
CA SER A 115 11.40 -9.37 -18.53
C SER A 115 11.43 -10.85 -18.92
N ASN A 116 10.30 -11.35 -19.43
CA ASN A 116 10.12 -12.71 -19.93
C ASN A 116 10.71 -13.81 -19.02
N PRO A 117 10.16 -14.02 -17.81
CA PRO A 117 8.90 -13.45 -17.30
C PRO A 117 9.08 -12.17 -16.47
N SER A 118 8.12 -11.24 -16.59
CA SER A 118 7.93 -10.09 -15.70
C SER A 118 7.23 -10.52 -14.41
N LEU A 119 7.86 -11.42 -13.65
CA LEU A 119 7.32 -12.02 -12.44
C LEU A 119 8.32 -11.84 -11.30
N SER A 120 7.80 -11.62 -10.09
CA SER A 120 8.64 -11.63 -8.88
C SER A 120 9.44 -12.94 -8.77
N SER A 121 10.72 -12.83 -8.43
CA SER A 121 11.65 -13.97 -8.28
C SER A 121 11.19 -15.00 -7.23
N GLU A 122 10.28 -14.62 -6.35
CA GLU A 122 9.68 -15.50 -5.35
C GLU A 122 8.79 -16.58 -5.99
N PHE A 123 8.22 -16.32 -7.16
CA PHE A 123 7.26 -17.22 -7.81
C PHE A 123 7.93 -17.98 -8.97
N PRO A 124 8.37 -19.23 -8.76
CA PRO A 124 8.85 -20.04 -9.88
C PRO A 124 7.73 -20.33 -10.89
N LEU A 125 8.12 -20.42 -12.16
CA LEU A 125 7.30 -20.99 -13.23
C LEU A 125 7.67 -22.46 -13.39
N SER A 126 6.66 -23.27 -13.69
CA SER A 126 6.91 -24.68 -14.00
C SER A 126 7.65 -24.82 -15.34
N PRO A 127 8.49 -25.85 -15.54
CA PRO A 127 9.09 -26.11 -16.85
C PRO A 127 8.02 -26.34 -17.92
N GLY A 128 7.97 -25.48 -18.94
CA GLY A 128 6.90 -25.50 -19.95
C GLY A 128 5.55 -24.96 -19.45
N GLY A 129 5.55 -24.26 -18.32
CA GLY A 129 4.38 -23.59 -17.73
C GLY A 129 3.88 -22.42 -18.57
N PHE A 130 2.69 -21.93 -18.20
CA PHE A 130 2.08 -20.79 -18.88
C PHE A 130 2.69 -19.48 -18.40
N THR A 131 2.79 -18.51 -19.30
CA THR A 131 3.12 -17.11 -18.96
C THR A 131 1.88 -16.24 -18.89
N THR A 132 0.69 -16.80 -19.11
CA THR A 132 -0.59 -16.08 -19.11
C THR A 132 -1.52 -16.67 -18.08
N PHE A 133 -2.13 -15.82 -17.25
CA PHE A 133 -2.94 -16.25 -16.11
C PHE A 133 -4.25 -15.50 -16.01
N TRP A 134 -5.36 -16.23 -15.83
CA TRP A 134 -6.68 -15.63 -15.67
C TRP A 134 -6.77 -14.76 -14.42
N THR A 135 -7.55 -13.67 -14.54
CA THR A 135 -8.09 -12.95 -13.39
C THR A 135 -9.59 -13.23 -13.25
N SER A 136 -10.15 -13.01 -12.05
CA SER A 136 -11.59 -13.06 -11.81
C SER A 136 -12.35 -11.83 -12.36
N THR A 137 -11.64 -10.83 -12.90
CA THR A 137 -12.24 -9.56 -13.30
C THR A 137 -12.77 -9.62 -14.76
N THR A 138 -14.08 -9.42 -14.92
CA THR A 138 -14.72 -9.27 -16.24
C THR A 138 -14.51 -7.85 -16.78
N VAL A 139 -14.38 -7.68 -18.10
CA VAL A 139 -14.28 -6.35 -18.72
C VAL A 139 -15.64 -5.64 -18.66
N ALA A 140 -15.68 -4.41 -18.16
CA ALA A 140 -16.89 -3.60 -18.13
C ALA A 140 -17.47 -3.41 -19.55
N GLY A 141 -18.76 -3.70 -19.72
CA GLY A 141 -19.42 -3.66 -21.04
C GLY A 141 -19.06 -4.81 -21.99
N GLY A 142 -18.22 -5.76 -21.57
CA GLY A 142 -17.76 -6.90 -22.37
C GLY A 142 -18.00 -8.23 -21.68
N ALA A 143 -19.26 -8.72 -21.66
CA ALA A 143 -19.64 -9.94 -20.92
C ALA A 143 -18.82 -11.20 -21.30
N ASN A 144 -18.33 -11.27 -22.54
CA ASN A 144 -17.58 -12.40 -23.10
C ASN A 144 -16.05 -12.28 -22.94
N VAL A 145 -15.57 -11.21 -22.30
CA VAL A 145 -14.14 -10.88 -22.19
C VAL A 145 -13.78 -10.70 -20.72
N ALA A 146 -12.61 -11.19 -20.34
CA ALA A 146 -12.05 -11.00 -19.00
C ALA A 146 -10.61 -10.49 -19.08
N TRP A 147 -10.14 -9.92 -17.99
CA TRP A 147 -8.75 -9.54 -17.84
C TRP A 147 -7.88 -10.76 -17.52
N TYR A 148 -6.67 -10.79 -18.03
CA TYR A 148 -5.64 -11.78 -17.72
C TYR A 148 -4.29 -11.07 -17.54
N GLY A 149 -3.42 -11.65 -16.73
CA GLY A 149 -2.04 -11.19 -16.59
C GLY A 149 -1.14 -11.90 -17.61
N ASP A 150 -0.39 -11.13 -18.37
CA ASP A 150 0.62 -11.62 -19.31
C ASP A 150 2.02 -11.35 -18.74
N LEU A 151 2.68 -12.40 -18.27
CA LEU A 151 4.02 -12.32 -17.73
C LEU A 151 5.09 -12.26 -18.81
N ALA A 152 4.78 -12.56 -20.08
CA ALA A 152 5.75 -12.39 -21.15
C ALA A 152 6.00 -10.90 -21.43
N THR A 153 4.94 -10.08 -21.35
CA THR A 153 4.99 -8.63 -21.55
C THR A 153 4.97 -7.82 -20.26
N GLY A 154 4.55 -8.40 -19.13
CA GLY A 154 4.37 -7.71 -17.87
C GLY A 154 3.12 -6.82 -17.83
N GLU A 155 2.10 -7.15 -18.61
CA GLU A 155 0.90 -6.33 -18.76
C GLU A 155 -0.37 -7.05 -18.28
N ILE A 156 -1.40 -6.26 -17.96
CA ILE A 156 -2.75 -6.76 -17.81
C ILE A 156 -3.49 -6.51 -19.12
N LEU A 157 -3.97 -7.58 -19.75
CA LEU A 157 -4.60 -7.56 -21.06
C LEU A 157 -5.97 -8.23 -21.03
N ARG A 158 -6.68 -8.18 -22.15
CA ARG A 158 -8.05 -8.68 -22.29
C ARG A 158 -8.09 -9.86 -23.25
N LEU A 159 -8.86 -10.88 -22.89
CA LEU A 159 -8.97 -12.11 -23.66
C LEU A 159 -10.40 -12.67 -23.61
N PHE A 160 -10.81 -13.38 -24.66
CA PHE A 160 -12.11 -14.04 -24.69
C PHE A 160 -12.17 -15.12 -23.61
N LYS A 161 -13.28 -15.18 -22.87
CA LYS A 161 -13.49 -16.13 -21.77
C LYS A 161 -13.42 -17.60 -22.20
N THR A 162 -13.53 -17.88 -23.50
CA THR A 162 -13.41 -19.20 -24.12
C THR A 162 -11.97 -19.66 -24.32
N THR A 163 -10.99 -18.76 -24.31
CA THR A 163 -9.58 -19.10 -24.47
C THR A 163 -9.06 -19.78 -23.20
N THR A 164 -8.06 -20.66 -23.32
CA THR A 164 -7.46 -21.34 -22.16
C THR A 164 -6.15 -20.67 -21.74
N THR A 165 -6.00 -20.37 -20.45
CA THR A 165 -4.76 -19.82 -19.86
C THR A 165 -4.46 -20.51 -18.53
N GLY A 166 -3.26 -20.31 -17.99
CA GLY A 166 -2.87 -20.86 -16.69
C GLY A 166 -3.68 -20.26 -15.54
N LEU A 167 -3.57 -20.89 -14.37
CA LEU A 167 -4.22 -20.43 -13.15
C LEU A 167 -3.21 -20.31 -12.01
N ARG A 168 -3.21 -19.16 -11.34
CA ARG A 168 -2.59 -18.97 -10.02
C ARG A 168 -3.70 -18.73 -9.00
N LEU A 169 -3.47 -19.17 -7.76
CA LEU A 169 -4.45 -19.07 -6.69
C LEU A 169 -4.06 -17.99 -5.68
N VAL A 170 -5.07 -17.27 -5.19
CA VAL A 170 -4.95 -16.34 -4.07
C VAL A 170 -6.02 -16.64 -3.02
N ARG A 171 -5.75 -16.29 -1.77
CA ARG A 171 -6.68 -16.38 -0.64
C ARG A 171 -6.43 -15.22 0.35
N GLY A 172 -7.32 -15.08 1.32
CA GLY A 172 -7.35 -13.94 2.23
C GLY A 172 -8.12 -12.74 1.66
N GLY A 173 -8.51 -11.81 2.54
CA GLY A 173 -9.29 -10.61 2.21
C GLY A 173 -10.70 -10.90 1.66
N ILE A 174 -11.72 -10.76 2.52
CA ILE A 174 -13.19 -10.96 2.33
C ILE A 174 -13.59 -12.35 1.81
N THR A 175 -14.37 -13.08 2.62
CA THR A 175 -14.99 -14.38 2.34
C THR A 175 -15.88 -14.38 1.09
N PRO A 176 -15.86 -15.43 0.24
CA PRO A 176 -16.79 -15.57 -0.87
C PRO A 176 -18.19 -15.96 -0.34
N GLY A 177 -19.07 -14.97 -0.23
CA GLY A 177 -20.46 -15.18 0.15
C GLY A 177 -21.25 -13.91 -0.07
N ALA A 178 -22.02 -13.91 -1.17
CA ALA A 178 -22.76 -12.79 -1.77
C ALA A 178 -21.89 -11.92 -2.71
N THR A 179 -22.12 -12.10 -4.01
CA THR A 179 -21.52 -11.39 -5.15
C THR A 179 -19.99 -11.47 -5.25
N ALA A 180 -19.50 -12.26 -6.21
CA ALA A 180 -18.12 -12.22 -6.70
C ALA A 180 -17.81 -10.93 -7.48
N ASP A 181 -18.28 -9.80 -6.95
CA ASP A 181 -18.29 -8.46 -7.56
C ASP A 181 -18.11 -7.40 -6.45
N THR A 182 -17.24 -7.70 -5.48
CA THR A 182 -16.63 -6.64 -4.66
C THR A 182 -15.14 -6.62 -4.96
N ASN A 183 -14.76 -5.75 -5.91
CA ASN A 183 -13.37 -5.29 -6.00
C ASN A 183 -13.00 -4.73 -4.62
N PRO A 184 -11.79 -4.98 -4.08
CA PRO A 184 -11.35 -4.20 -2.94
C PRO A 184 -11.42 -2.71 -3.29
N ALA A 185 -12.15 -1.94 -2.47
CA ALA A 185 -12.28 -0.50 -2.65
C ALA A 185 -10.88 0.14 -2.80
N LEU A 186 -10.72 1.03 -3.79
CA LEU A 186 -9.42 1.61 -4.13
C LEU A 186 -8.79 2.26 -2.88
N PRO A 187 -7.57 1.84 -2.46
CA PRO A 187 -6.97 2.35 -1.25
C PRO A 187 -6.58 3.82 -1.42
N LEU A 188 -7.04 4.66 -0.49
CA LEU A 188 -6.67 6.06 -0.37
C LEU A 188 -5.78 6.30 0.84
N THR A 189 -4.75 7.10 0.62
CA THR A 189 -3.84 7.59 1.66
C THR A 189 -4.02 9.09 1.81
N LEU A 190 -4.17 9.56 3.05
CA LEU A 190 -4.19 10.97 3.39
C LEU A 190 -2.84 11.38 3.97
N ALA A 191 -2.30 12.50 3.50
CA ALA A 191 -1.10 13.13 4.05
C ALA A 191 -1.35 14.63 4.27
N ALA A 192 -1.26 15.09 5.52
CA ALA A 192 -1.31 16.50 5.83
C ALA A 192 0.03 17.17 5.46
N SER A 193 -0.01 18.42 5.01
CA SER A 193 1.19 19.20 4.67
C SER A 193 2.08 19.49 5.88
N THR A 194 1.51 19.43 7.09
CA THR A 194 2.22 19.63 8.35
C THR A 194 1.72 18.64 9.41
N PRO A 195 2.61 18.11 10.27
CA PRO A 195 2.23 17.23 11.39
C PRO A 195 1.63 18.00 12.57
N THR A 196 1.83 19.32 12.62
CA THR A 196 1.34 20.22 13.67
C THR A 196 0.72 21.47 13.04
N THR A 197 -0.30 22.03 13.71
CA THR A 197 -0.94 23.29 13.30
C THR A 197 -1.42 24.08 14.52
N ALA A 198 -1.56 25.40 14.39
CA ALA A 198 -2.28 26.20 15.37
C ALA A 198 -3.79 26.04 15.16
N SER A 199 -4.58 26.20 16.23
CA SER A 199 -6.05 26.15 16.12
C SER A 199 -6.55 27.19 15.12
N GLY A 200 -7.29 26.76 14.11
CA GLY A 200 -7.80 27.60 13.01
C GLY A 200 -6.80 27.92 11.89
N ALA A 201 -5.53 27.53 12.00
CA ALA A 201 -4.56 27.75 10.92
C ALA A 201 -4.82 26.81 9.74
N ALA A 202 -4.69 27.36 8.53
CA ALA A 202 -4.91 26.64 7.29
C ALA A 202 -3.74 25.69 7.00
N PHE A 203 -4.05 24.46 6.61
CA PHE A 203 -3.11 23.48 6.10
C PHE A 203 -3.73 22.74 4.91
N ASN A 204 -2.91 21.98 4.20
CA ASN A 204 -3.34 21.20 3.06
C ASN A 204 -3.34 19.71 3.38
N VAL A 205 -4.23 18.95 2.74
CA VAL A 205 -4.24 17.49 2.81
C VAL A 205 -4.20 16.93 1.40
N VAL A 206 -3.16 16.15 1.11
CA VAL A 206 -3.06 15.39 -0.14
C VAL A 206 -3.76 14.06 0.06
N VAL A 207 -4.69 13.75 -0.83
CA VAL A 207 -5.32 12.44 -0.93
C VAL A 207 -4.78 11.77 -2.17
N SER A 208 -4.17 10.60 -2.01
CA SER A 208 -3.55 9.86 -3.11
C SER A 208 -4.05 8.42 -3.16
N SER A 209 -4.27 7.92 -4.37
CA SER A 209 -4.42 6.50 -4.67
C SER A 209 -3.17 5.98 -5.39
N PRO A 210 -2.77 4.71 -5.17
CA PRO A 210 -1.68 4.09 -5.90
C PRO A 210 -2.02 3.81 -7.37
N PHE A 211 -3.32 3.83 -7.73
CA PHE A 211 -3.82 3.57 -9.08
C PHE A 211 -4.69 4.71 -9.57
N ALA A 212 -4.71 4.93 -10.88
CA ALA A 212 -5.57 5.91 -11.52
C ALA A 212 -7.06 5.55 -11.31
N MET A 213 -7.86 6.55 -10.93
CA MET A 213 -9.28 6.34 -10.65
C MET A 213 -10.06 5.96 -11.91
N PRO A 214 -10.87 4.88 -11.88
CA PRO A 214 -11.69 4.48 -13.03
C PRO A 214 -12.85 5.46 -13.28
N THR A 215 -13.39 6.04 -12.21
CA THR A 215 -14.41 7.09 -12.23
C THR A 215 -14.09 8.10 -11.14
N ALA A 216 -14.61 9.32 -11.26
CA ALA A 216 -14.35 10.37 -10.28
C ALA A 216 -14.86 9.97 -8.88
N ALA A 217 -14.05 10.23 -7.85
CA ALA A 217 -14.37 9.95 -6.46
C ALA A 217 -14.26 11.24 -5.64
N ASN A 218 -15.31 11.58 -4.90
CA ASN A 218 -15.28 12.70 -3.95
C ASN A 218 -14.86 12.20 -2.58
N VAL A 219 -13.94 12.91 -1.95
CA VAL A 219 -13.43 12.60 -0.62
C VAL A 219 -13.79 13.76 0.29
N LEU A 220 -14.54 13.49 1.35
CA LEU A 220 -14.90 14.42 2.41
C LEU A 220 -14.09 14.10 3.66
N LEU A 221 -13.28 15.05 4.12
CA LEU A 221 -12.52 14.92 5.35
C LEU A 221 -13.46 14.94 6.56
N VAL A 222 -13.21 14.00 7.48
CA VAL A 222 -13.83 13.94 8.79
C VAL A 222 -12.74 13.82 9.84
N VAL A 223 -12.99 14.36 11.03
CA VAL A 223 -12.03 14.36 12.13
C VAL A 223 -12.51 13.49 13.28
N ALA A 224 -11.60 12.71 13.85
CA ALA A 224 -11.76 11.99 15.11
C ALA A 224 -10.68 12.45 16.09
N GLY A 225 -11.02 12.62 17.38
CA GLY A 225 -10.10 13.15 18.39
C GLY A 225 -10.82 13.91 19.51
N PRO A 226 -10.12 14.79 20.25
CA PRO A 226 -10.72 15.69 21.24
C PRO A 226 -11.87 16.52 20.63
N THR A 227 -12.75 17.09 21.46
CA THR A 227 -13.89 17.91 20.99
C THR A 227 -13.41 19.08 20.13
N GLY A 228 -13.46 18.91 18.80
CA GLY A 228 -12.97 19.86 17.82
C GLY A 228 -13.64 19.62 16.48
N SER A 229 -13.53 20.58 15.58
CA SER A 229 -14.15 20.56 14.27
C SER A 229 -13.12 20.79 13.17
N ILE A 230 -13.43 20.27 11.98
CA ILE A 230 -12.72 20.60 10.75
C ILE A 230 -13.60 21.55 9.92
N GLY A 231 -12.99 22.63 9.42
CA GLY A 231 -13.62 23.65 8.61
C GLY A 231 -12.73 24.08 7.44
N GLY A 232 -13.08 25.20 6.79
CA GLY A 232 -12.46 25.62 5.54
C GLY A 232 -12.87 24.72 4.38
N THR A 233 -11.94 24.42 3.47
CA THR A 233 -12.16 23.40 2.43
C THR A 233 -11.99 22.02 3.06
N THR A 234 -13.02 21.17 2.99
CA THR A 234 -12.98 19.83 3.59
C THR A 234 -13.15 18.71 2.57
N ASN A 235 -13.26 19.03 1.28
CA ASN A 235 -13.42 18.02 0.24
C ASN A 235 -12.44 18.20 -0.91
N CYS A 236 -12.18 17.12 -1.63
CA CYS A 236 -11.57 17.17 -2.96
C CYS A 236 -12.10 16.02 -3.82
N THR A 237 -12.06 16.21 -5.14
CA THR A 237 -12.47 15.21 -6.11
C THR A 237 -11.25 14.68 -6.84
N ILE A 238 -11.03 13.37 -6.77
CA ILE A 238 -10.05 12.70 -7.63
C ILE A 238 -10.75 12.46 -8.97
N ALA A 239 -10.29 13.13 -10.03
CA ALA A 239 -10.86 12.98 -11.35
C ALA A 239 -10.61 11.56 -11.91
N ALA A 240 -11.43 11.13 -12.88
CA ALA A 240 -11.14 9.91 -13.63
C ALA A 240 -9.75 10.01 -14.28
N ALA A 241 -9.02 8.89 -14.29
CA ALA A 241 -7.61 8.77 -14.68
C ALA A 241 -6.58 9.53 -13.80
N ALA A 242 -7.01 10.29 -12.79
CA ALA A 242 -6.11 10.92 -11.82
C ALA A 242 -5.79 9.97 -10.66
N THR A 243 -4.65 10.20 -10.00
CA THR A 243 -4.18 9.42 -8.84
C THR A 243 -4.20 10.23 -7.54
N SER A 244 -4.56 11.51 -7.59
CA SER A 244 -4.59 12.34 -6.39
C SER A 244 -5.53 13.54 -6.51
N CYS A 245 -5.93 14.06 -5.35
CA CYS A 245 -6.51 15.39 -5.20
C CYS A 245 -5.95 16.05 -3.95
N MET A 246 -6.06 17.37 -3.87
CA MET A 246 -5.56 18.15 -2.75
C MET A 246 -6.70 18.96 -2.15
N VAL A 247 -6.88 18.83 -0.85
CA VAL A 247 -7.73 19.72 -0.06
C VAL A 247 -6.88 20.90 0.36
N THR A 248 -7.17 22.09 -0.19
CA THR A 248 -6.42 23.32 0.08
C THR A 248 -7.14 24.21 1.08
N GLY A 249 -6.49 24.55 2.19
CA GLY A 249 -7.06 25.44 3.20
C GLY A 249 -8.02 24.75 4.17
N ALA A 250 -7.75 23.50 4.55
CA ALA A 250 -8.44 22.86 5.66
C ALA A 250 -8.03 23.53 6.98
N GLN A 251 -8.96 23.69 7.91
CA GLN A 251 -8.71 24.31 9.22
C GLN A 251 -9.19 23.39 10.34
N LEU A 252 -8.33 23.12 11.32
CA LEU A 252 -8.67 22.34 12.51
C LEU A 252 -8.83 23.27 13.71
N THR A 253 -9.98 23.20 14.37
CA THR A 253 -10.30 24.04 15.53
C THR A 253 -10.65 23.17 16.72
N GLY A 254 -9.94 23.34 17.83
CA GLY A 254 -10.19 22.57 19.04
C GLY A 254 -9.10 22.77 20.10
N PRO A 255 -9.22 22.08 21.25
CA PRO A 255 -8.18 22.07 22.27
C PRO A 255 -6.87 21.45 21.77
N ALA A 256 -5.79 21.70 22.50
CA ALA A 256 -4.50 21.08 22.21
C ALA A 256 -4.59 19.55 22.29
N GLY A 257 -4.00 18.87 21.30
CA GLY A 257 -4.06 17.42 21.23
C GLY A 257 -3.87 16.87 19.82
N ALA A 258 -3.77 15.54 19.72
CA ALA A 258 -3.66 14.84 18.44
C ALA A 258 -5.06 14.59 17.85
N TYR A 259 -5.20 14.90 16.56
CA TYR A 259 -6.40 14.66 15.76
C TYR A 259 -6.09 13.69 14.62
N THR A 260 -7.01 12.77 14.39
CA THR A 260 -6.95 11.82 13.28
C THR A 260 -7.92 12.29 12.20
N LEU A 261 -7.38 12.61 11.03
CA LEU A 261 -8.15 12.91 9.82
C LEU A 261 -8.44 11.61 9.08
N SER A 262 -9.70 11.39 8.77
CA SER A 262 -10.18 10.33 7.88
C SER A 262 -10.89 10.93 6.68
N GLY A 263 -11.19 10.12 5.68
CA GLY A 263 -12.01 10.54 4.54
C GLY A 263 -13.22 9.63 4.38
N LEU A 264 -14.40 10.23 4.23
CA LEU A 264 -15.60 9.58 3.73
C LEU A 264 -15.67 9.79 2.23
N THR A 265 -15.83 8.72 1.47
CA THR A 265 -15.83 8.77 0.01
C THR A 265 -17.25 8.63 -0.54
N THR A 266 -17.61 9.45 -1.53
CA THR A 266 -18.83 9.29 -2.32
C THR A 266 -18.48 9.24 -3.81
N GLY A 267 -18.93 8.19 -4.49
CA GLY A 267 -18.49 7.87 -5.85
C GLY A 267 -17.20 7.05 -5.91
N GLY A 268 -16.67 6.85 -7.12
CA GLY A 268 -15.69 5.81 -7.44
C GLY A 268 -16.32 4.66 -8.24
N GLY A 269 -15.54 3.63 -8.57
CA GLY A 269 -16.03 2.45 -9.30
C GLY A 269 -17.16 1.73 -8.54
N ALA A 270 -17.66 0.61 -9.07
CA ALA A 270 -18.77 -0.17 -8.48
C ALA A 270 -18.58 -0.53 -6.99
N ASP A 271 -17.34 -0.45 -6.50
CA ASP A 271 -16.91 -0.86 -5.15
C ASP A 271 -16.42 0.30 -4.26
N GLY A 272 -16.45 1.54 -4.76
CA GLY A 272 -16.02 2.74 -4.04
C GLY A 272 -14.50 2.87 -3.84
N ALA A 273 -14.06 4.01 -3.31
CA ALA A 273 -12.71 4.21 -2.81
C ALA A 273 -12.73 4.06 -1.27
N ARG A 274 -11.65 3.59 -0.65
CA ARG A 274 -11.58 3.42 0.81
C ARG A 274 -10.32 4.04 1.36
N VAL A 275 -10.46 4.88 2.38
CA VAL A 275 -9.31 5.38 3.14
C VAL A 275 -8.70 4.25 3.96
N VAL A 276 -7.45 3.92 3.64
CA VAL A 276 -6.64 2.90 4.34
C VAL A 276 -5.59 3.52 5.23
N THR A 277 -5.20 4.77 4.96
CA THR A 277 -4.22 5.51 5.77
C THR A 277 -4.77 6.88 6.13
N ASN A 278 -4.92 7.10 7.42
CA ASN A 278 -5.37 8.37 8.02
C ASN A 278 -4.20 9.35 8.16
N ALA A 279 -4.49 10.65 8.09
CA ALA A 279 -3.51 11.67 8.42
C ALA A 279 -3.59 12.04 9.91
N LEU A 280 -2.45 12.26 10.55
CA LEU A 280 -2.37 12.71 11.94
C LEU A 280 -1.91 14.17 11.96
N VAL A 281 -2.65 15.02 12.67
CA VAL A 281 -2.32 16.43 12.86
C VAL A 281 -2.52 16.78 14.33
N SER A 282 -1.53 17.41 14.96
CA SER A 282 -1.66 17.86 16.36
C SER A 282 -1.87 19.37 16.44
N ILE A 283 -2.89 19.78 17.22
CA ILE A 283 -3.02 21.17 17.64
C ILE A 283 -2.05 21.38 18.81
N LEU A 284 -1.07 22.25 18.61
CA LEU A 284 -0.15 22.63 19.67
C LEU A 284 -0.91 23.45 20.74
N PRO A 285 -0.57 23.29 22.04
CA PRO A 285 -1.02 24.22 23.05
C PRO A 285 -0.70 25.65 22.61
N ALA A 286 -1.63 26.58 22.86
CA ALA A 286 -1.29 27.98 22.76
C ALA A 286 -0.03 28.22 23.61
N ALA A 287 0.99 28.78 22.99
CA ALA A 287 2.22 29.17 23.67
C ALA A 287 1.84 30.06 24.86
N ALA A 288 1.89 29.51 26.08
CA ALA A 288 1.62 30.28 27.28
C ALA A 288 2.80 31.22 27.49
N ALA A 289 2.59 32.50 27.20
CA ALA A 289 3.58 33.52 27.51
C ALA A 289 3.67 33.67 29.03
N THR A 290 4.85 33.54 29.60
CA THR A 290 5.06 33.79 31.03
C THR A 290 5.54 35.22 31.24
N LEU A 291 4.88 35.92 32.15
CA LEU A 291 5.31 37.23 32.63
C LEU A 291 6.08 37.03 33.94
N THR A 292 7.35 37.44 33.96
CA THR A 292 8.18 37.38 35.16
C THR A 292 8.48 38.80 35.64
N PRO A 293 7.72 39.32 36.62
CA PRO A 293 8.02 40.61 37.25
C PRO A 293 9.13 40.46 38.30
N PRO A 294 9.74 41.57 38.75
CA PRO A 294 10.61 41.57 39.92
C PRO A 294 9.84 41.16 41.18
N ALA A 295 10.48 40.46 42.11
CA ALA A 295 9.86 40.04 43.37
C ALA A 295 9.47 41.22 44.29
N THR A 296 10.09 42.38 44.09
CA THR A 296 9.79 43.61 44.83
C THR A 296 10.04 44.80 43.93
N VAL A 297 9.16 45.79 43.99
CA VAL A 297 9.25 47.04 43.22
C VAL A 297 9.08 48.21 44.17
N VAL A 298 9.87 49.27 43.96
CA VAL A 298 9.78 50.52 44.71
C VAL A 298 8.82 51.45 43.97
N GLN A 299 7.96 52.14 44.72
CA GLN A 299 7.03 53.10 44.13
C GLN A 299 7.81 54.18 43.36
N VAL A 300 7.35 54.54 42.17
CA VAL A 300 7.92 55.60 41.30
C VAL A 300 9.28 55.26 40.65
N THR A 301 9.80 54.04 40.80
CA THR A 301 11.01 53.60 40.07
C THR A 301 10.65 52.73 38.87
N PRO A 302 11.21 52.97 37.66
CA PRO A 302 11.06 52.08 36.53
C PRO A 302 11.55 50.67 36.85
N PHE A 303 10.88 49.65 36.33
CA PHE A 303 11.29 48.27 36.46
C PHE A 303 11.00 47.50 35.18
N ASP A 304 11.78 46.46 34.94
CA ASP A 304 11.64 45.62 33.76
C ASP A 304 10.69 44.45 34.03
N VAL A 305 9.88 44.12 33.04
CA VAL A 305 9.05 42.91 33.03
C VAL A 305 9.49 42.07 31.84
N VAL A 306 9.89 40.82 32.11
CA VAL A 306 10.29 39.90 31.05
C VAL A 306 9.08 39.09 30.59
N LEU A 307 8.72 39.24 29.31
CA LEU A 307 7.79 38.37 28.62
C LEU A 307 8.59 37.25 27.95
N THR A 308 8.40 36.01 28.40
CA THR A 308 9.03 34.85 27.77
C THR A 308 8.00 34.13 26.90
N LEU A 309 8.32 34.00 25.62
CA LEU A 309 7.55 33.19 24.68
C LEU A 309 8.25 31.83 24.52
N PRO A 310 7.53 30.70 24.63
CA PRO A 310 8.13 29.36 24.47
C PRO A 310 8.51 29.04 23.01
N ALA A 311 8.07 29.86 22.04
CA ALA A 311 8.43 29.76 20.64
C ALA A 311 8.37 31.15 19.98
N ALA A 312 9.04 31.31 18.83
CA ALA A 312 8.93 32.51 18.01
C ALA A 312 7.50 32.70 17.50
N VAL A 313 6.98 33.93 17.56
CA VAL A 313 5.70 34.31 16.96
C VAL A 313 5.86 34.49 15.46
N SER A 314 4.88 33.99 14.69
CA SER A 314 4.89 34.02 13.22
C SER A 314 4.37 35.33 12.61
N SER A 315 3.92 36.27 13.44
CA SER A 315 3.39 37.57 13.04
C SER A 315 3.53 38.60 14.16
N ASP A 316 3.47 39.88 13.82
CA ASP A 316 3.47 40.98 14.78
C ASP A 316 2.36 40.78 15.81
N THR A 317 2.75 40.73 17.08
CA THR A 317 1.85 40.48 18.20
C THR A 317 1.94 41.65 19.16
N THR A 318 0.85 42.41 19.31
CA THR A 318 0.77 43.51 20.27
C THR A 318 0.47 42.96 21.65
N VAL A 319 1.31 43.28 22.63
CA VAL A 319 1.11 42.88 24.03
C VAL A 319 0.75 44.11 24.86
N THR A 320 -0.43 44.09 25.48
CA THR A 320 -0.87 45.14 26.40
C THR A 320 -0.79 44.63 27.83
N LEU A 321 0.00 45.30 28.66
CA LEU A 321 0.02 45.04 30.10
C LEU A 321 -1.18 45.74 30.76
N SER A 322 -1.96 45.00 31.55
CA SER A 322 -3.08 45.56 32.30
C SER A 322 -3.05 45.08 33.75
N ARG A 323 -3.55 45.92 34.66
CA ARG A 323 -3.64 45.59 36.08
C ARG A 323 -4.92 44.80 36.34
N VAL A 324 -4.79 43.58 36.85
CA VAL A 324 -5.94 42.70 37.13
C VAL A 324 -6.39 42.80 38.60
N SER A 325 -5.49 43.10 39.54
CA SER A 325 -5.78 43.22 40.98
C SER A 325 -4.71 44.04 41.74
N GLY A 326 -4.92 44.32 43.04
CA GLY A 326 -3.95 44.98 43.92
C GLY A 326 -4.31 46.43 44.35
N PRO A 327 -3.45 47.08 45.18
CA PRO A 327 -3.66 48.45 45.68
C PRO A 327 -3.80 49.49 44.56
N ALA A 328 -4.51 50.60 44.82
CA ALA A 328 -4.71 51.68 43.84
C ALA A 328 -3.37 52.25 43.33
N GLY A 329 -3.22 52.38 42.01
CA GLY A 329 -1.99 52.80 41.32
C GLY A 329 -2.09 52.55 39.82
N THR A 330 -1.44 53.40 39.01
CA THR A 330 -1.45 53.36 37.54
C THR A 330 -0.05 53.04 37.01
N PHE A 331 0.03 52.21 35.96
CA PHE A 331 1.24 52.15 35.13
C PHE A 331 1.34 53.48 34.38
N VAL A 332 2.52 54.11 34.42
CA VAL A 332 2.82 55.38 33.73
C VAL A 332 3.86 55.12 32.67
#